data_AF-F4I8K2-F1
#
_entry.id   AF-F4I8K2-F1
#
_cell.length_a   1.000
_cell.length_b   1.000
_cell.length_c   1.000
_cell.angle_alpha   90.00
_cell.angle_beta   90.00
_cell.angle_gamma   90.00
#
_symmetry.space_group_name_H-M   'P 1'
#
loop_
_entity.id
_entity.type
_entity.pdbx_description
1 polymer ?
#
loop_
_entity_poly.entity_id
_entity_poly.type
_entity_poly.pdbx_seq_one_letter_code
_entity_poly.pdbx_strand_id
1 'polypeptide(L)'
;MEVPTESKTTQIDEISHNLSFTTSNAGDSSWDKISFFRHRSRQIKRDTWLVSVFVLLQIVLFAVTMGVNDCSGNSHGHCSAKLLGRFSFQSLSENPMLGPSASTLEHMGGLSWKALTENHEIWRILTSPWLHSGLFHLFINLGSLIFVGIYMEQQFGPLRIAVIYFLSGIMGSLFAVLFVRNIPSISSGAAFFGLIGAMLSALAKNWNLYNSKISALAIIFTIFTVNFLIGFLPFIDNFANIGGFISGFLLGFVLLFKPQLRQMPPSHKGKLFEDDMNRSTRLKEQFDRPVLRIICLLVFCGILAGVLLAACWGVNLNRHCHWCRYVDCVPTKKWSCSDMTTSCEVYSSKP
;
A
#
# COMPACT_ATOMS: atom_id res chain seq x y z
N MET A 1 63.93 47.56 13.53
CA MET A 1 64.45 47.20 12.19
C MET A 1 63.88 45.84 11.85
N GLU A 2 63.01 45.61 10.87
CA GLU A 2 62.19 46.43 9.98
C GLU A 2 61.14 45.42 9.45
N VAL A 3 59.89 45.88 9.32
CA VAL A 3 58.72 45.26 8.68
C VAL A 3 58.11 46.43 7.87
N PRO A 4 57.17 46.31 6.90
CA PRO A 4 56.75 45.29 5.89
C PRO A 4 56.82 45.90 4.45
N THR A 5 56.20 45.30 3.41
CA THR A 5 55.09 45.92 2.61
C THR A 5 54.69 45.14 1.33
N GLU A 6 53.38 45.16 1.04
CA GLU A 6 52.63 44.63 -0.11
C GLU A 6 52.91 45.36 -1.45
N SER A 7 52.59 44.73 -2.60
CA SER A 7 51.56 45.28 -3.53
C SER A 7 51.19 44.36 -4.70
N LYS A 8 49.90 44.48 -5.07
CA LYS A 8 49.07 43.96 -6.19
C LYS A 8 49.75 44.10 -7.58
N THR A 9 49.34 43.44 -8.68
CA THR A 9 48.03 43.57 -9.39
C THR A 9 47.99 42.66 -10.65
N THR A 10 46.84 42.00 -10.93
CA THR A 10 46.14 41.67 -12.22
C THR A 10 46.91 41.38 -13.53
N GLN A 11 46.53 40.45 -14.44
CA GLN A 11 45.29 40.33 -15.25
C GLN A 11 45.31 39.01 -16.08
N ILE A 12 44.15 38.35 -16.20
CA ILE A 12 43.48 37.77 -17.40
C ILE A 12 44.10 36.59 -18.18
N ASP A 13 43.31 35.51 -18.29
CA ASP A 13 43.11 34.52 -19.39
C ASP A 13 42.55 33.24 -18.69
N GLU A 14 41.45 32.55 -19.03
CA GLU A 14 40.72 32.34 -20.26
C GLU A 14 39.28 31.87 -19.94
N ILE A 15 38.38 32.14 -20.89
CA ILE A 15 36.96 31.83 -20.93
C ILE A 15 36.76 30.34 -21.25
N SER A 16 36.02 29.60 -20.42
CA SER A 16 35.33 28.38 -20.85
C SER A 16 33.94 28.24 -20.19
N HIS A 17 32.93 28.61 -20.98
CA HIS A 17 31.62 28.00 -21.10
C HIS A 17 30.71 27.85 -19.87
N ASN A 18 29.95 28.93 -19.63
CA ASN A 18 28.47 28.98 -19.60
C ASN A 18 27.70 27.66 -19.45
N LEU A 19 27.08 27.43 -18.28
CA LEU A 19 25.67 27.02 -18.12
C LEU A 19 25.29 27.00 -16.63
N SER A 20 25.31 28.17 -15.99
CA SER A 20 24.63 28.39 -14.72
C SER A 20 23.16 28.72 -15.00
N PHE A 21 22.29 27.70 -15.00
CA PHE A 21 20.85 27.92 -14.94
C PHE A 21 20.43 28.12 -13.49
N THR A 22 20.25 29.39 -13.13
CA THR A 22 19.55 29.82 -11.92
C THR A 22 18.09 29.35 -11.98
N THR A 23 17.77 28.26 -11.27
CA THR A 23 16.39 27.98 -10.86
C THR A 23 16.18 28.46 -9.43
N SER A 24 15.89 29.75 -9.27
CA SER A 24 14.94 30.16 -8.24
C SER A 24 13.58 29.63 -8.70
N ASN A 25 12.97 28.64 -8.05
CA ASN A 25 11.52 28.39 -8.16
C ASN A 25 10.99 27.27 -7.25
N ALA A 26 9.99 27.67 -6.45
CA ALA A 26 8.79 26.93 -6.06
C ALA A 26 8.89 25.65 -5.20
N GLY A 27 8.50 25.79 -3.93
CA GLY A 27 7.72 24.77 -3.20
C GLY A 27 8.40 24.17 -1.98
N ASP A 28 8.35 24.88 -0.85
CA ASP A 28 8.44 24.28 0.49
C ASP A 28 7.28 23.28 0.61
N SER A 29 7.56 22.02 0.28
CA SER A 29 6.52 21.01 0.13
C SER A 29 6.02 20.62 1.52
N SER A 30 4.71 20.53 1.71
CA SER A 30 4.05 20.22 3.00
C SER A 30 4.66 19.01 3.74
N TRP A 31 5.37 18.15 3.02
CA TRP A 31 6.09 16.97 3.49
C TRP A 31 7.17 17.27 4.52
N ASP A 32 7.91 18.38 4.39
CA ASP A 32 9.03 18.71 5.28
C ASP A 32 8.57 19.10 6.70
N LYS A 33 7.32 19.52 6.84
CA LYS A 33 6.72 19.87 8.14
C LYS A 33 6.48 18.62 9.01
N ILE A 34 6.22 17.46 8.41
CA ILE A 34 5.97 16.23 9.16
C ILE A 34 7.32 15.65 9.61
N SER A 35 7.61 15.76 10.91
CA SER A 35 8.92 15.40 11.53
C SER A 35 9.41 14.01 11.17
N PHE A 36 8.49 13.07 10.97
CA PHE A 36 8.77 11.70 10.57
C PHE A 36 9.49 11.59 9.21
N PHE A 37 9.14 12.45 8.25
CA PHE A 37 9.75 12.44 6.91
C PHE A 37 10.97 13.36 6.81
N ARG A 38 11.07 14.35 7.71
CA ARG A 38 12.10 15.40 7.72
C ARG A 38 13.53 14.89 7.81
N HIS A 39 13.77 13.77 8.49
CA HIS A 39 15.15 13.32 8.79
C HIS A 39 15.88 12.74 7.57
N ARG A 40 15.27 12.68 6.37
CA ARG A 40 15.95 12.11 5.20
C ARG A 40 15.75 12.83 3.86
N SER A 41 15.09 13.99 3.82
CA SER A 41 14.90 14.76 2.57
C SER A 41 16.21 15.24 1.94
N ARG A 42 17.35 15.19 2.66
CA ARG A 42 18.69 15.41 2.09
C ARG A 42 19.23 14.25 1.25
N GLN A 43 18.56 13.10 1.16
CA GLN A 43 18.91 12.09 0.15
C GLN A 43 18.34 12.53 -1.21
N ILE A 44 19.21 12.57 -2.22
CA ILE A 44 18.90 12.75 -3.65
C ILE A 44 17.49 12.28 -3.96
N LYS A 45 16.62 13.17 -4.45
CA LYS A 45 15.26 12.82 -4.93
C LYS A 45 15.41 11.67 -5.93
N ARG A 46 15.23 10.44 -5.47
CA ARG A 46 15.20 9.26 -6.34
C ARG A 46 13.85 9.26 -7.03
N ASP A 47 13.88 9.00 -8.33
CA ASP A 47 12.66 8.87 -9.13
C ASP A 47 11.75 7.81 -8.51
N THR A 48 10.49 8.17 -8.30
CA THR A 48 9.46 7.28 -7.74
C THR A 48 8.55 6.72 -8.83
N TRP A 49 9.17 6.20 -9.88
CA TRP A 49 8.48 5.76 -11.09
C TRP A 49 7.57 4.56 -10.80
N LEU A 50 7.92 3.70 -9.84
CA LEU A 50 7.11 2.52 -9.51
C LEU A 50 5.75 2.94 -8.97
N VAL A 51 5.73 3.84 -7.98
CA VAL A 51 4.48 4.31 -7.39
C VAL A 51 3.65 5.07 -8.41
N SER A 52 4.29 5.88 -9.27
CA SER A 52 3.60 6.55 -10.38
C SER A 52 2.93 5.56 -11.34
N VAL A 53 3.61 4.47 -11.70
CA VAL A 53 3.03 3.41 -12.54
C VAL A 53 1.85 2.73 -11.85
N PHE A 54 1.97 2.40 -10.55
CA PHE A 54 0.87 1.78 -9.80
C PHE A 54 -0.35 2.70 -9.69
N VAL A 55 -0.15 4.00 -9.48
CA VAL A 55 -1.23 4.99 -9.44
C VAL A 55 -1.93 5.08 -10.80
N LEU A 56 -1.15 5.20 -11.89
CA LEU A 56 -1.70 5.27 -13.25
C LEU A 56 -2.49 4.00 -13.61
N LEU A 57 -1.95 2.81 -13.29
CA LEU A 57 -2.61 1.55 -13.58
C LEU A 57 -3.98 1.45 -12.88
N GLN A 58 -4.07 1.87 -11.61
CA GLN A 58 -5.33 1.86 -10.86
C GLN A 58 -6.36 2.86 -11.41
N ILE A 59 -5.91 4.05 -11.84
CA ILE A 59 -6.79 5.04 -12.49
C ILE A 59 -7.34 4.48 -13.81
N VAL A 60 -6.48 3.89 -14.65
CA VAL A 60 -6.87 3.29 -15.93
C VAL A 60 -7.84 2.14 -15.72
N LEU A 61 -7.55 1.22 -14.79
CA LEU A 61 -8.42 0.08 -14.51
C LEU A 61 -9.77 0.50 -13.93
N PHE A 62 -9.81 1.55 -13.09
CA PHE A 62 -11.08 2.12 -12.62
C PHE A 62 -11.88 2.74 -13.77
N ALA A 63 -11.23 3.50 -14.66
CA ALA A 63 -11.90 4.06 -15.84
C ALA A 63 -12.45 2.96 -16.76
N VAL A 64 -11.69 1.89 -17.01
CA VAL A 64 -12.14 0.72 -17.78
C VAL A 64 -13.33 0.06 -17.08
N THR A 65 -13.27 -0.15 -15.77
CA THR A 65 -14.36 -0.72 -14.97
C THR A 65 -15.65 0.11 -15.11
N MET A 66 -15.54 1.43 -15.01
CA MET A 66 -16.68 2.33 -15.19
C MET A 66 -17.22 2.31 -16.63
N GLY A 67 -16.33 2.21 -17.62
CA GLY A 67 -16.72 2.07 -19.02
C GLY A 67 -17.40 0.73 -19.34
N VAL A 68 -17.04 -0.36 -18.66
CA VAL A 68 -17.72 -1.66 -18.76
C VAL A 68 -19.06 -1.62 -18.02
N ASN A 69 -19.12 -0.93 -16.87
CA ASN A 69 -20.35 -0.79 -16.09
C ASN A 69 -21.46 -0.13 -16.91
N ASP A 70 -21.15 0.96 -17.62
CA ASP A 70 -22.05 1.72 -18.49
C ASP A 70 -23.47 1.81 -17.93
N CYS A 71 -23.62 2.45 -16.76
CA CYS A 71 -24.91 2.55 -16.08
C CYS A 71 -25.98 3.15 -17.00
N SER A 72 -25.61 4.17 -17.79
CA SER A 72 -26.53 4.84 -18.70
C SER A 72 -27.05 3.92 -19.82
N GLY A 73 -26.25 2.94 -20.26
CA GLY A 73 -26.64 1.98 -21.30
C GLY A 73 -27.30 0.71 -20.75
N ASN A 74 -26.86 0.23 -19.58
CA ASN A 74 -27.23 -1.08 -19.05
C ASN A 74 -28.31 -1.04 -17.97
N SER A 75 -28.45 0.08 -17.25
CA SER A 75 -29.36 0.17 -16.11
C SER A 75 -30.61 0.96 -16.47
N HIS A 76 -31.79 0.35 -16.31
CA HIS A 76 -33.08 1.04 -16.40
C HIS A 76 -33.32 2.02 -15.23
N GLY A 77 -32.39 2.11 -14.28
CA GLY A 77 -32.51 2.82 -13.01
C GLY A 77 -31.94 4.24 -12.99
N HIS A 78 -31.97 4.84 -11.79
CA HIS A 78 -31.41 6.15 -11.52
C HIS A 78 -29.88 6.06 -11.34
N CYS A 79 -29.12 6.24 -12.43
CA CYS A 79 -27.68 6.47 -12.36
C CYS A 79 -27.34 7.82 -11.71
N SER A 80 -26.24 7.86 -10.97
CA SER A 80 -25.66 9.09 -10.42
C SER A 80 -24.66 9.70 -11.41
N ALA A 81 -24.53 11.02 -11.41
CA ALA A 81 -23.64 11.76 -12.31
C ALA A 81 -23.86 11.44 -13.81
N LYS A 82 -25.12 11.48 -14.27
CA LYS A 82 -25.53 11.19 -15.66
C LYS A 82 -24.77 11.99 -16.73
N LEU A 83 -24.24 13.17 -16.39
CA LEU A 83 -23.39 13.97 -17.28
C LEU A 83 -22.14 13.22 -17.77
N LEU A 84 -21.67 12.20 -17.04
CA LEU A 84 -20.53 11.37 -17.42
C LEU A 84 -20.87 10.30 -18.47
N GLY A 85 -22.14 10.19 -18.90
CA GLY A 85 -22.59 9.22 -19.90
C GLY A 85 -22.24 7.78 -19.51
N ARG A 86 -21.45 7.12 -20.36
CA ARG A 86 -20.96 5.75 -20.16
C ARG A 86 -20.16 5.56 -18.86
N PHE A 87 -19.61 6.62 -18.28
CA PHE A 87 -18.85 6.57 -17.01
C PHE A 87 -19.69 6.97 -15.79
N SER A 88 -21.01 7.00 -15.91
CA SER A 88 -21.92 7.26 -14.78
C SER A 88 -21.86 6.17 -13.72
N PHE A 89 -22.13 6.56 -12.47
CA PHE A 89 -22.09 5.67 -11.31
C PHE A 89 -23.45 5.04 -11.05
N GLN A 90 -23.45 3.88 -10.41
CA GLN A 90 -24.69 3.31 -9.89
C GLN A 90 -25.32 4.21 -8.81
N SER A 91 -26.59 3.93 -8.51
CA SER A 91 -27.32 4.62 -7.45
C SER A 91 -26.57 4.49 -6.10
N LEU A 92 -26.61 5.53 -5.27
CA LEU A 92 -25.96 5.51 -3.94
C LEU A 92 -26.55 4.44 -2.99
N SER A 93 -27.77 3.98 -3.26
CA SER A 93 -28.41 2.86 -2.56
C SER A 93 -27.78 1.50 -2.89
N GLU A 94 -27.26 1.35 -4.11
CA GLU A 94 -26.57 0.14 -4.56
C GLU A 94 -25.08 0.21 -4.24
N ASN A 95 -24.43 1.32 -4.59
CA ASN A 95 -23.02 1.55 -4.34
C ASN A 95 -22.79 2.93 -3.70
N PRO A 96 -22.65 3.01 -2.36
CA PRO A 96 -22.48 4.29 -1.67
C PRO A 96 -21.15 4.99 -1.99
N MET A 97 -20.22 4.34 -2.68
CA MET A 97 -18.89 4.89 -2.99
C MET A 97 -18.80 5.58 -4.36
N LEU A 98 -19.93 5.82 -5.03
CA LEU A 98 -19.98 6.31 -6.42
C LEU A 98 -19.16 5.41 -7.33
N GLY A 99 -19.64 4.19 -7.55
CA GLY A 99 -18.91 3.16 -8.27
C GLY A 99 -19.79 2.33 -9.21
N PRO A 100 -19.23 1.25 -9.76
CA PRO A 100 -19.93 0.31 -10.62
C PRO A 100 -20.91 -0.57 -9.84
N SER A 101 -21.71 -1.37 -10.55
CA SER A 101 -22.57 -2.40 -9.95
C SER A 101 -21.75 -3.54 -9.36
N ALA A 102 -22.37 -4.31 -8.46
CA ALA A 102 -21.78 -5.55 -7.96
C ALA A 102 -21.45 -6.51 -9.11
N SER A 103 -22.38 -6.68 -10.07
CA SER A 103 -22.21 -7.54 -11.25
C SER A 103 -21.00 -7.13 -12.09
N THR A 104 -20.75 -5.83 -12.24
CA THR A 104 -19.55 -5.35 -12.96
C THR A 104 -18.27 -5.61 -12.18
N LEU A 105 -18.26 -5.41 -10.85
CA LEU A 105 -17.08 -5.75 -10.03
C LEU A 105 -16.75 -7.24 -10.11
N GLU A 106 -17.77 -8.10 -10.07
CA GLU A 106 -17.59 -9.53 -10.30
C GLU A 106 -17.09 -9.80 -11.73
N HIS A 107 -17.66 -9.17 -12.76
CA HIS A 107 -17.18 -9.36 -14.13
C HIS A 107 -15.70 -8.96 -14.32
N MET A 108 -15.28 -7.86 -13.69
CA MET A 108 -13.92 -7.32 -13.81
C MET A 108 -12.85 -8.10 -13.03
N GLY A 109 -13.23 -9.09 -12.23
CA GLY A 109 -12.28 -9.91 -11.48
C GLY A 109 -12.33 -9.76 -9.95
N GLY A 110 -13.43 -9.26 -9.39
CA GLY A 110 -13.69 -9.30 -7.96
C GLY A 110 -13.77 -10.74 -7.43
N LEU A 111 -13.52 -10.92 -6.15
CA LEU A 111 -13.61 -12.23 -5.49
C LEU A 111 -15.07 -12.49 -5.10
N SER A 112 -15.63 -13.61 -5.56
CA SER A 112 -16.94 -14.10 -5.11
C SER A 112 -16.86 -15.61 -4.87
N TRP A 113 -17.71 -16.11 -3.98
CA TRP A 113 -17.79 -17.54 -3.67
C TRP A 113 -18.06 -18.35 -4.94
N LYS A 114 -19.05 -17.93 -5.73
CA LYS A 114 -19.43 -18.58 -6.98
C LYS A 114 -18.27 -18.64 -7.97
N ALA A 115 -17.61 -17.51 -8.21
CA ALA A 115 -16.52 -17.45 -9.17
C ALA A 115 -15.32 -18.32 -8.78
N LEU A 116 -14.97 -18.38 -7.49
CA LEU A 116 -13.82 -19.14 -7.01
C LEU A 116 -14.12 -20.64 -6.89
N THR A 117 -15.32 -21.02 -6.46
CA THR A 117 -15.65 -22.42 -6.14
C THR A 117 -16.36 -23.16 -7.26
N GLU A 118 -17.26 -22.50 -8.00
CA GLU A 118 -18.01 -23.12 -9.10
C GLU A 118 -17.28 -22.95 -10.44
N ASN A 119 -16.75 -21.74 -10.71
CA ASN A 119 -16.10 -21.44 -12.00
C ASN A 119 -14.57 -21.64 -11.98
N HIS A 120 -13.97 -21.90 -10.81
CA HIS A 120 -12.52 -22.08 -10.62
C HIS A 120 -11.66 -20.91 -11.14
N GLU A 121 -12.16 -19.67 -11.03
CA GLU A 121 -11.51 -18.47 -11.58
C GLU A 121 -10.40 -17.92 -10.66
N ILE A 122 -9.33 -18.71 -10.47
CA ILE A 122 -8.21 -18.38 -9.56
C ILE A 122 -7.43 -17.11 -9.97
N TRP A 123 -7.52 -16.70 -11.22
CA TRP A 123 -6.90 -15.47 -11.73
C TRP A 123 -7.41 -14.22 -11.00
N ARG A 124 -8.59 -14.30 -10.37
CA ARG A 124 -9.20 -13.22 -9.58
C ARG A 124 -8.34 -12.78 -8.40
N ILE A 125 -7.53 -13.69 -7.85
CA ILE A 125 -6.56 -13.41 -6.78
C ILE A 125 -5.51 -12.37 -7.24
N LEU A 126 -5.22 -12.32 -8.54
CA LEU A 126 -4.26 -11.38 -9.12
C LEU A 126 -4.92 -10.08 -9.60
N THR A 127 -6.20 -10.11 -9.98
CA THR A 127 -6.93 -8.94 -10.51
C THR A 127 -7.60 -8.12 -9.41
N SER A 128 -8.16 -8.76 -8.38
CA SER A 128 -8.89 -8.07 -7.31
C SER A 128 -8.09 -6.99 -6.58
N PRO A 129 -6.74 -7.06 -6.43
CA PRO A 129 -5.94 -5.97 -5.84
C PRO A 129 -5.88 -4.69 -6.66
N TRP A 130 -6.29 -4.71 -7.93
CA TRP A 130 -6.20 -3.55 -8.82
C TRP A 130 -7.55 -2.87 -9.05
N LEU A 131 -8.65 -3.54 -8.70
CA LEU A 131 -10.00 -3.01 -8.84
C LEU A 131 -10.31 -2.00 -7.72
N HIS A 132 -11.28 -1.12 -7.95
CA HIS A 132 -11.76 -0.19 -6.93
C HIS A 132 -13.28 -0.21 -6.92
N SER A 133 -13.85 -0.19 -5.71
CA SER A 133 -15.28 -0.33 -5.50
C SER A 133 -16.04 0.96 -5.81
N GLY A 134 -15.36 2.09 -5.90
CA GLY A 134 -15.96 3.37 -6.26
C GLY A 134 -14.96 4.52 -6.23
N LEU A 135 -15.41 5.69 -6.66
CA LEU A 135 -14.60 6.88 -6.81
C LEU A 135 -14.00 7.35 -5.47
N PHE A 136 -14.79 7.34 -4.39
CA PHE A 136 -14.29 7.73 -3.06
C PHE A 136 -13.20 6.78 -2.56
N HIS A 137 -13.38 5.48 -2.77
CA HIS A 137 -12.39 4.49 -2.40
C HIS A 137 -11.10 4.64 -3.22
N LEU A 138 -11.20 4.87 -4.53
CA LEU A 138 -10.03 5.16 -5.38
C LEU A 138 -9.25 6.36 -4.85
N PHE A 139 -9.91 7.49 -4.58
CA PHE A 139 -9.22 8.69 -4.11
C PHE A 139 -8.46 8.47 -2.81
N ILE A 140 -9.05 7.77 -1.85
CA ILE A 140 -8.43 7.56 -0.54
C ILE A 140 -7.28 6.54 -0.64
N ASN A 141 -7.45 5.47 -1.42
CA ASN A 141 -6.40 4.49 -1.66
C ASN A 141 -5.21 5.12 -2.39
N LEU A 142 -5.46 5.88 -3.48
CA LEU A 142 -4.41 6.56 -4.23
C LEU A 142 -3.68 7.61 -3.39
N GLY A 143 -4.42 8.44 -2.63
CA GLY A 143 -3.80 9.43 -1.74
C GLY A 143 -2.89 8.77 -0.70
N SER A 144 -3.35 7.66 -0.12
CA SER A 144 -2.57 6.90 0.87
C SER A 144 -1.37 6.18 0.24
N LEU A 145 -1.53 5.61 -0.96
CA LEU A 145 -0.45 4.97 -1.72
C LEU A 145 0.61 5.99 -2.16
N ILE A 146 0.22 7.17 -2.62
CA ILE A 146 1.16 8.25 -2.95
C ILE A 146 1.94 8.64 -1.70
N PHE A 147 1.26 8.84 -0.56
CA PHE A 147 1.89 9.22 0.70
C PHE A 147 2.90 8.19 1.22
N VAL A 148 2.46 6.94 1.37
CA VAL A 148 3.30 5.86 1.94
C VAL A 148 4.25 5.30 0.90
N GLY A 149 3.79 5.08 -0.33
CA GLY A 149 4.53 4.46 -1.41
C GLY A 149 5.74 5.29 -1.83
N ILE A 150 5.59 6.60 -2.07
CA ILE A 150 6.71 7.48 -2.44
C ILE A 150 7.78 7.45 -1.37
N TYR A 151 7.39 7.55 -0.10
CA TYR A 151 8.33 7.44 1.01
C TYR A 151 9.07 6.11 0.99
N MET A 152 8.33 5.00 0.91
CA MET A 152 8.91 3.66 0.95
C MET A 152 9.83 3.41 -0.24
N GLU A 153 9.49 3.88 -1.44
CA GLU A 153 10.31 3.76 -2.65
C GLU A 153 11.60 4.57 -2.56
N GLN A 154 11.52 5.83 -2.13
CA GLN A 154 12.70 6.68 -1.91
C GLN A 154 13.62 6.09 -0.84
N GLN A 155 13.03 5.52 0.21
CA GLN A 155 13.79 4.90 1.28
C GLN A 155 14.45 3.60 0.79
N PHE A 156 13.69 2.61 0.35
CA PHE A 156 14.20 1.25 0.18
C PHE A 156 14.51 0.87 -1.26
N GLY A 157 14.12 1.71 -2.23
CA GLY A 157 14.28 1.48 -3.65
C GLY A 157 13.10 0.72 -4.26
N PRO A 158 12.86 0.90 -5.58
CA PRO A 158 11.68 0.39 -6.26
C PRO A 158 11.57 -1.14 -6.18
N LEU A 159 12.64 -1.89 -6.45
CA LEU A 159 12.59 -3.36 -6.50
C LEU A 159 12.03 -4.00 -5.21
N ARG A 160 12.47 -3.51 -4.04
CA ARG A 160 12.02 -4.05 -2.75
C ARG A 160 10.57 -3.70 -2.48
N ILE A 161 10.17 -2.48 -2.82
CA ILE A 161 8.79 -2.03 -2.67
C ILE A 161 7.87 -2.78 -3.62
N ALA A 162 8.30 -3.04 -4.86
CA ALA A 162 7.56 -3.85 -5.82
C ALA A 162 7.32 -5.25 -5.27
N VAL A 163 8.36 -5.95 -4.81
CA VAL A 163 8.22 -7.31 -4.26
C VAL A 163 7.26 -7.33 -3.06
N ILE A 164 7.38 -6.38 -2.12
CA ILE A 164 6.49 -6.29 -0.97
C ILE A 164 5.05 -6.01 -1.42
N TYR A 165 4.86 -5.10 -2.35
CA TYR A 165 3.54 -4.70 -2.85
C TYR A 165 2.82 -5.89 -3.52
N PHE A 166 3.47 -6.55 -4.48
CA PHE A 166 2.89 -7.69 -5.21
C PHE A 166 2.60 -8.88 -4.29
N LEU A 167 3.58 -9.29 -3.46
CA LEU A 167 3.39 -10.44 -2.57
C LEU A 167 2.32 -10.16 -1.50
N SER A 168 2.20 -8.93 -1.02
CA SER A 168 1.14 -8.55 -0.07
C SER A 168 -0.23 -8.50 -0.72
N GLY A 169 -0.32 -8.06 -1.99
CA GLY A 169 -1.56 -8.15 -2.78
C GLY A 169 -2.04 -9.60 -2.94
N ILE A 170 -1.12 -10.52 -3.27
CA ILE A 170 -1.42 -11.94 -3.41
C ILE A 170 -1.82 -12.56 -2.07
N MET A 171 -1.00 -12.37 -1.02
CA MET A 171 -1.30 -12.92 0.30
C MET A 171 -2.62 -12.38 0.86
N GLY A 172 -2.88 -11.08 0.72
CA GLY A 172 -4.15 -10.50 1.14
C GLY A 172 -5.34 -11.09 0.39
N SER A 173 -5.25 -11.21 -0.94
CA SER A 173 -6.33 -11.84 -1.73
C SER A 173 -6.54 -13.30 -1.35
N LEU A 174 -5.47 -14.04 -1.03
CA LEU A 174 -5.57 -15.40 -0.51
C LEU A 174 -6.24 -15.46 0.87
N PHE A 175 -5.98 -14.50 1.76
CA PHE A 175 -6.71 -14.37 3.03
C PHE A 175 -8.20 -14.12 2.78
N ALA A 176 -8.54 -13.23 1.86
CA ALA A 176 -9.93 -12.93 1.49
C ALA A 176 -10.69 -14.16 0.98
N VAL A 177 -10.03 -15.03 0.20
CA VAL A 177 -10.63 -16.30 -0.28
C VAL A 177 -11.16 -17.15 0.88
N LEU A 178 -10.49 -17.16 2.04
CA LEU A 178 -10.93 -17.93 3.21
C LEU A 178 -12.22 -17.38 3.84
N PHE A 179 -12.58 -16.12 3.60
CA PHE A 179 -13.76 -15.45 4.14
C PHE A 179 -14.77 -15.04 3.06
N VAL A 180 -14.58 -15.52 1.82
CA VAL A 180 -15.34 -15.06 0.67
C VAL A 180 -16.84 -15.34 0.80
N ARG A 181 -17.64 -14.39 0.31
CA ARG A 181 -19.11 -14.38 0.32
C ARG A 181 -19.67 -14.42 -1.10
N ASN A 182 -20.99 -14.49 -1.24
CA ASN A 182 -21.65 -14.47 -2.55
C ASN A 182 -21.62 -13.08 -3.20
N ILE A 183 -21.60 -12.00 -2.42
CA ILE A 183 -21.37 -10.65 -2.93
C ILE A 183 -19.90 -10.51 -3.32
N PRO A 184 -19.58 -9.96 -4.50
CA PRO A 184 -18.20 -9.71 -4.90
C PRO A 184 -17.50 -8.75 -3.94
N SER A 185 -16.25 -9.05 -3.58
CA SER A 185 -15.35 -8.15 -2.84
C SER A 185 -14.08 -7.88 -3.64
N ILE A 186 -13.40 -6.78 -3.34
CA ILE A 186 -12.13 -6.39 -3.96
C ILE A 186 -11.04 -6.25 -2.92
N SER A 187 -9.82 -6.60 -3.31
CA SER A 187 -8.65 -6.68 -2.43
C SER A 187 -7.70 -5.50 -2.61
N SER A 188 -8.21 -4.36 -3.06
CA SER A 188 -7.41 -3.21 -3.52
C SER A 188 -6.47 -2.62 -2.49
N GLY A 189 -6.85 -2.70 -1.20
CA GLY A 189 -6.02 -2.24 -0.11
C GLY A 189 -4.92 -3.23 0.28
N ALA A 190 -5.00 -4.52 -0.09
CA ALA A 190 -4.06 -5.55 0.37
C ALA A 190 -2.59 -5.19 0.12
N ALA A 191 -2.27 -4.76 -1.10
CA ALA A 191 -0.91 -4.39 -1.48
C ALA A 191 -0.43 -3.13 -0.74
N PHE A 192 -1.30 -2.13 -0.59
CA PHE A 192 -1.03 -0.90 0.14
C PHE A 192 -0.88 -1.13 1.66
N PHE A 193 -1.76 -1.91 2.29
CA PHE A 193 -1.64 -2.34 3.67
C PHE A 193 -0.36 -3.12 3.92
N GLY A 194 0.11 -3.87 2.92
CA GLY A 194 1.46 -4.45 2.93
C GLY A 194 2.58 -3.40 3.04
N LEU A 195 2.47 -2.26 2.36
CA LEU A 195 3.41 -1.16 2.55
C LEU A 195 3.33 -0.55 3.95
N ILE A 196 2.13 -0.42 4.54
CA ILE A 196 1.97 0.02 5.94
C ILE A 196 2.65 -0.97 6.90
N GLY A 197 2.40 -2.27 6.74
CA GLY A 197 3.03 -3.31 7.56
C GLY A 197 4.55 -3.30 7.43
N ALA A 198 5.06 -3.14 6.20
CA ALA A 198 6.48 -3.03 5.93
C ALA A 198 7.09 -1.77 6.57
N MET A 199 6.38 -0.64 6.52
CA MET A 199 6.75 0.61 7.18
C MET A 199 6.83 0.43 8.71
N LEU A 200 5.88 -0.29 9.32
CA LEU A 200 5.91 -0.63 10.73
C LEU A 200 7.12 -1.52 11.09
N SER A 201 7.44 -2.53 10.27
CA SER A 201 8.63 -3.37 10.47
C SER A 201 9.93 -2.56 10.40
N ALA A 202 9.99 -1.55 9.51
CA ALA A 202 11.13 -0.67 9.35
C ALA A 202 11.31 0.23 10.57
N LEU A 203 10.21 0.74 11.14
CA LEU A 203 10.20 1.49 12.38
C LEU A 203 10.65 0.62 13.56
N ALA A 204 10.12 -0.60 13.69
CA ALA A 204 10.49 -1.55 14.75
C ALA A 204 11.98 -1.90 14.71
N LYS A 205 12.52 -2.21 13.52
CA LYS A 205 13.93 -2.58 13.32
C LYS A 205 14.93 -1.45 13.58
N ASN A 206 14.48 -0.21 13.50
CA ASN A 206 15.29 0.99 13.67
C ASN A 206 14.75 1.86 14.82
N TRP A 207 14.05 1.26 15.78
CA TRP A 207 13.34 1.97 16.84
C TRP A 207 14.21 3.01 17.55
N ASN A 208 15.49 2.71 17.78
CA ASN A 208 16.43 3.59 18.46
C ASN A 208 16.95 4.75 17.60
N LEU A 209 16.78 4.72 16.29
CA LEU A 209 17.23 5.76 15.36
C LEU A 209 16.20 6.88 15.14
N TYR A 210 14.93 6.63 15.49
CA TYR A 210 13.87 7.62 15.33
C TYR A 210 13.73 8.47 16.60
N ASN A 211 13.93 9.78 16.49
CA ASN A 211 13.74 10.71 17.61
C ASN A 211 12.26 10.89 18.00
N SER A 212 11.35 10.79 17.02
CA SER A 212 9.90 11.04 17.20
C SER A 212 9.07 9.76 16.98
N LYS A 213 9.38 8.70 17.73
CA LYS A 213 8.81 7.35 17.56
C LYS A 213 7.29 7.33 17.70
N ILE A 214 6.76 8.08 18.67
CA ILE A 214 5.32 8.16 18.94
C ILE A 214 4.60 8.82 17.76
N SER A 215 5.16 9.90 17.19
CA SER A 215 4.59 10.55 16.00
C SER A 215 4.61 9.63 14.79
N ALA A 216 5.68 8.85 14.61
CA ALA A 216 5.79 7.84 13.57
C ALA A 216 4.67 6.79 13.66
N LEU A 217 4.51 6.20 14.85
CA LEU A 217 3.48 5.22 15.13
C LEU A 217 2.08 5.80 14.96
N ALA A 218 1.86 7.03 15.44
CA ALA A 218 0.58 7.73 15.30
C ALA A 218 0.21 7.90 13.82
N ILE A 219 1.15 8.33 12.96
CA ILE A 219 0.91 8.46 11.52
C ILE A 219 0.56 7.11 10.89
N ILE A 220 1.35 6.07 11.16
CA ILE A 220 1.09 4.71 10.64
C ILE A 220 -0.30 4.22 11.08
N PHE A 221 -0.61 4.39 12.36
CA PHE A 221 -1.88 3.96 12.94
C PHE A 221 -3.08 4.75 12.41
N THR A 222 -2.93 6.07 12.22
CA THR A 222 -3.97 6.92 11.61
C THR A 222 -4.25 6.48 10.18
N ILE A 223 -3.21 6.29 9.36
CA ILE A 223 -3.36 5.86 7.96
C ILE A 223 -4.02 4.48 7.90
N PHE A 224 -3.56 3.53 8.73
CA PHE A 224 -4.15 2.20 8.85
C PHE A 224 -5.63 2.29 9.20
N THR A 225 -5.96 3.02 10.28
CA THR A 225 -7.33 3.09 10.80
C THR A 225 -8.28 3.75 9.79
N VAL A 226 -7.89 4.87 9.18
CA VAL A 226 -8.73 5.55 8.18
C VAL A 226 -9.05 4.62 7.01
N ASN A 227 -8.05 3.92 6.46
CA ASN A 227 -8.25 3.00 5.35
C ASN A 227 -9.06 1.76 5.76
N PHE A 228 -8.85 1.25 6.98
CA PHE A 228 -9.57 0.09 7.50
C PHE A 228 -11.06 0.39 7.75
N LEU A 229 -11.36 1.58 8.28
CA LEU A 229 -12.74 2.05 8.51
C LEU A 229 -13.52 2.20 7.20
N ILE A 230 -12.87 2.62 6.12
CA ILE A 230 -13.48 2.67 4.78
C ILE A 230 -13.87 1.27 4.33
N GLY A 231 -13.11 0.24 4.73
CA GLY A 231 -13.42 -1.16 4.46
C GLY A 231 -14.67 -1.69 5.16
N PHE A 232 -15.38 -0.90 5.98
CA PHE A 232 -16.73 -1.24 6.45
C PHE A 232 -17.84 -0.88 5.45
N LEU A 233 -17.49 -0.18 4.36
CA LEU A 233 -18.39 0.05 3.23
C LEU A 233 -18.44 -1.20 2.33
N PRO A 234 -19.54 -1.41 1.58
CA PRO A 234 -19.70 -2.59 0.72
C PRO A 234 -18.53 -2.82 -0.25
N PHE A 235 -18.35 -4.05 -0.70
CA PHE A 235 -17.38 -4.48 -1.72
C PHE A 235 -15.89 -4.38 -1.36
N ILE A 236 -15.49 -3.76 -0.24
CA ILE A 236 -14.08 -3.70 0.18
C ILE A 236 -13.80 -4.87 1.13
N ASP A 237 -12.72 -5.62 0.85
CA ASP A 237 -12.35 -6.78 1.65
C ASP A 237 -11.31 -6.42 2.73
N ASN A 238 -11.74 -6.39 3.99
CA ASN A 238 -10.87 -6.07 5.10
C ASN A 238 -10.00 -7.26 5.54
N PHE A 239 -10.43 -8.50 5.28
CA PHE A 239 -9.54 -9.66 5.45
C PHE A 239 -8.36 -9.60 4.48
N ALA A 240 -8.56 -9.09 3.27
CA ALA A 240 -7.48 -8.82 2.34
C ALA A 240 -6.48 -7.79 2.88
N ASN A 241 -7.00 -6.70 3.47
CA ASN A 241 -6.18 -5.66 4.10
C ASN A 241 -5.36 -6.22 5.27
N ILE A 242 -5.96 -7.06 6.12
CA ILE A 242 -5.27 -7.72 7.24
C ILE A 242 -4.17 -8.66 6.73
N GLY A 243 -4.49 -9.55 5.78
CA GLY A 243 -3.52 -10.48 5.20
C GLY A 243 -2.36 -9.75 4.51
N GLY A 244 -2.67 -8.68 3.79
CA GLY A 244 -1.69 -7.78 3.18
C GLY A 244 -0.77 -7.14 4.21
N PHE A 245 -1.32 -6.58 5.30
CA PHE A 245 -0.55 -6.00 6.39
C PHE A 245 0.40 -7.00 7.05
N ILE A 246 -0.07 -8.21 7.37
CA ILE A 246 0.74 -9.28 7.96
C ILE A 246 1.88 -9.66 7.01
N SER A 247 1.58 -9.88 5.73
CA SER A 247 2.57 -10.14 4.68
C SER A 247 3.65 -9.05 4.66
N GLY A 248 3.22 -7.79 4.54
CA GLY A 248 4.13 -6.66 4.47
C GLY A 248 5.00 -6.49 5.71
N PHE A 249 4.44 -6.73 6.90
CA PHE A 249 5.19 -6.68 8.15
C PHE A 249 6.30 -7.73 8.20
N LEU A 250 6.00 -8.97 7.80
CA LEU A 250 6.99 -10.06 7.73
C LEU A 250 8.04 -9.80 6.65
N LEU A 251 7.60 -9.51 5.42
CA LEU A 251 8.49 -9.20 4.30
C LEU A 251 9.34 -7.95 4.56
N GLY A 252 8.83 -7.02 5.36
CA GLY A 252 9.56 -5.82 5.74
C GLY A 252 10.77 -6.12 6.65
N PHE A 253 10.66 -7.09 7.56
CA PHE A 253 11.82 -7.59 8.29
C PHE A 253 12.83 -8.27 7.37
N VAL A 254 12.35 -9.06 6.41
CA VAL A 254 13.17 -9.81 5.44
C VAL A 254 13.92 -8.87 4.47
N LEU A 255 13.21 -7.97 3.80
CA LEU A 255 13.69 -7.25 2.61
C LEU A 255 14.20 -5.83 2.91
N LEU A 256 13.71 -5.15 3.95
CA LEU A 256 14.05 -3.74 4.20
C LEU A 256 15.36 -3.55 4.95
N PHE A 257 16.45 -4.13 4.45
CA PHE A 257 17.78 -3.93 5.02
C PHE A 257 18.50 -2.80 4.30
N LYS A 258 18.85 -1.74 5.03
CA LYS A 258 19.86 -0.79 4.57
C LYS A 258 21.18 -1.21 5.22
N PRO A 259 22.20 -1.64 4.45
CA PRO A 259 23.56 -1.64 4.98
C PRO A 259 23.86 -0.18 5.31
N GLN A 260 23.97 0.14 6.59
CA GLN A 260 24.48 1.44 7.01
C GLN A 260 25.91 1.50 6.44
N LEU A 261 26.12 2.28 5.39
CA LEU A 261 27.46 2.66 5.01
C LEU A 261 28.09 3.28 6.26
N ARG A 262 29.10 2.60 6.80
CA ARG A 262 29.97 3.11 7.87
C ARG A 262 30.61 4.41 7.36
N GLN A 263 29.95 5.54 7.59
CA GLN A 263 30.50 6.87 7.43
C GLN A 263 30.28 7.64 8.74
N MET A 264 30.92 7.16 9.79
CA MET A 264 31.41 8.04 10.86
C MET A 264 32.85 7.61 11.17
N PRO A 265 33.85 8.49 10.98
CA PRO A 265 35.20 8.21 11.43
C PRO A 265 35.18 8.06 12.96
N PRO A 266 36.01 7.17 13.55
CA PRO A 266 36.01 6.96 14.99
C PRO A 266 36.44 8.26 15.68
N SER A 267 35.57 8.85 16.50
CA SER A 267 35.98 9.88 17.46
C SER A 267 36.91 9.23 18.49
N HIS A 268 38.19 9.57 18.39
CA HIS A 268 39.31 8.88 19.04
C HIS A 268 39.55 9.33 20.51
N LYS A 269 38.49 9.50 21.33
CA LYS A 269 38.62 10.09 22.69
C LYS A 269 37.80 9.44 23.82
N GLY A 270 37.82 8.11 23.99
CA GLY A 270 37.17 7.47 25.16
C GLY A 270 37.44 5.98 25.42
N LYS A 271 38.59 5.46 24.97
CA LYS A 271 38.72 4.06 24.54
C LYS A 271 39.39 3.09 25.54
N LEU A 272 38.99 3.05 26.82
CA LEU A 272 39.61 2.08 27.75
C LEU A 272 38.66 1.21 28.59
N PHE A 273 37.39 1.55 28.81
CA PHE A 273 36.45 0.71 29.58
C PHE A 273 35.05 0.53 28.96
N GLU A 274 34.79 1.11 27.78
CA GLU A 274 33.46 1.12 27.13
C GLU A 274 33.33 0.15 25.94
N ASP A 275 34.45 -0.49 25.54
CA ASP A 275 34.51 -1.32 24.32
C ASP A 275 33.93 -2.74 24.53
N ASP A 276 34.01 -3.33 25.72
CA ASP A 276 33.53 -4.72 25.93
C ASP A 276 31.99 -4.83 26.01
N MET A 277 31.33 -3.89 26.69
CA MET A 277 29.85 -3.88 26.78
C MET A 277 29.21 -3.55 25.42
N ASN A 278 29.83 -2.67 24.63
CA ASN A 278 29.38 -2.32 23.29
C ASN A 278 29.67 -3.40 22.24
N ARG A 279 30.66 -4.28 22.46
CA ARG A 279 30.98 -5.36 21.52
C ARG A 279 29.95 -6.48 21.62
N SER A 280 29.53 -6.85 22.82
CA SER A 280 28.47 -7.86 23.04
C SER A 280 27.12 -7.42 22.45
N THR A 281 26.71 -6.16 22.68
CA THR A 281 25.47 -5.62 22.11
C THR A 281 25.53 -5.49 20.58
N ARG A 282 26.66 -5.07 19.99
CA ARG A 282 26.83 -5.03 18.54
C ARG A 282 26.86 -6.42 17.91
N LEU A 283 27.50 -7.40 18.54
CA LEU A 283 27.51 -8.78 18.05
C LEU A 283 26.10 -9.36 18.10
N LYS A 284 25.39 -9.13 19.20
CA LYS A 284 23.98 -9.52 19.37
C LYS A 284 23.11 -8.87 18.31
N GLU A 285 23.20 -7.56 18.08
CA GLU A 285 22.47 -6.90 16.98
C GLU A 285 22.86 -7.40 15.58
N GLN A 286 24.11 -7.81 15.39
CA GLN A 286 24.60 -8.34 14.11
C GLN A 286 24.04 -9.74 13.83
N PHE A 287 23.87 -10.59 14.85
CA PHE A 287 23.28 -11.92 14.74
C PHE A 287 21.74 -11.92 14.82
N ASP A 288 21.14 -11.03 15.61
CA ASP A 288 19.69 -10.94 15.77
C ASP A 288 19.01 -10.57 14.44
N ARG A 289 19.66 -9.72 13.62
CA ARG A 289 19.10 -9.30 12.32
C ARG A 289 18.96 -10.44 11.30
N PRO A 290 19.97 -11.28 11.01
CA PRO A 290 19.79 -12.42 10.10
C PRO A 290 18.87 -13.50 10.68
N VAL A 291 18.95 -13.80 11.98
CA VAL A 291 18.05 -14.79 12.62
C VAL A 291 16.59 -14.35 12.49
N LEU A 292 16.28 -13.09 12.81
CA LEU A 292 14.92 -12.55 12.66
C LEU A 292 14.44 -12.60 11.21
N ARG A 293 15.31 -12.33 10.22
CA ARG A 293 14.94 -12.45 8.80
C ARG A 293 14.56 -13.89 8.43
N ILE A 294 15.34 -14.87 8.89
CA ILE A 294 15.07 -16.28 8.62
C ILE A 294 13.74 -16.69 9.26
N ILE A 295 13.52 -16.31 10.53
CA ILE A 295 12.26 -16.60 11.23
C ILE A 295 11.07 -15.96 10.49
N CYS A 296 11.13 -14.67 10.15
CA CYS A 296 10.06 -13.99 9.43
C CYS A 296 9.80 -14.59 8.04
N LEU A 297 10.85 -15.06 7.34
CA LEU A 297 10.71 -15.73 6.06
C LEU A 297 10.03 -17.10 6.21
N LEU A 298 10.43 -17.91 7.19
CA LEU A 298 9.79 -19.20 7.48
C LEU A 298 8.32 -19.03 7.88
N VAL A 299 8.02 -18.03 8.72
CA VAL A 299 6.64 -17.70 9.10
C VAL A 299 5.84 -17.25 7.88
N PHE A 300 6.38 -16.38 7.03
CA PHE A 300 5.73 -15.93 5.80
C PHE A 300 5.43 -17.12 4.86
N CYS A 301 6.40 -17.98 4.60
CA CYS A 301 6.23 -19.18 3.77
C CYS A 301 5.23 -20.17 4.38
N GLY A 302 5.25 -20.37 5.70
CA GLY A 302 4.30 -21.23 6.40
C GLY A 302 2.86 -20.72 6.31
N ILE A 303 2.65 -19.41 6.49
CA ILE A 303 1.34 -18.78 6.30
C ILE A 303 0.89 -18.90 4.84
N LEU A 304 1.77 -18.61 3.88
CA LEU A 304 1.45 -18.71 2.46
C LEU A 304 1.00 -20.12 2.09
N ALA A 305 1.78 -21.13 2.49
CA ALA A 305 1.47 -22.53 2.25
C ALA A 305 0.15 -22.94 2.93
N GLY A 306 -0.06 -22.56 4.20
CA GLY A 306 -1.28 -22.87 4.94
C GLY A 306 -2.55 -22.27 4.31
N VAL A 307 -2.49 -21.01 3.89
CA VAL A 307 -3.61 -20.33 3.23
C VAL A 307 -3.86 -20.89 1.83
N LEU A 308 -2.81 -21.18 1.06
CA LEU A 308 -2.94 -21.85 -0.24
C LEU A 308 -3.61 -23.22 -0.10
N LEU A 309 -3.18 -24.04 0.86
CA LEU A 309 -3.80 -25.35 1.11
C LEU A 309 -5.27 -25.21 1.52
N ALA A 310 -5.58 -24.28 2.43
CA ALA A 310 -6.95 -24.00 2.85
C ALA A 310 -7.83 -23.52 1.68
N ALA A 311 -7.31 -22.66 0.82
CA ALA A 311 -8.00 -22.20 -0.39
C ALA A 311 -8.21 -23.36 -1.39
N CYS A 312 -7.21 -24.20 -1.63
CA CYS A 312 -7.31 -25.38 -2.49
C CYS A 312 -8.32 -26.41 -1.99
N TRP A 313 -8.49 -26.54 -0.67
CA TRP A 313 -9.53 -27.40 -0.06
C TRP A 313 -10.90 -26.73 0.05
N GLY A 314 -11.07 -25.50 -0.44
CA GLY A 314 -12.36 -24.79 -0.38
C GLY A 314 -12.81 -24.46 1.04
N VAL A 315 -11.87 -24.30 1.98
CA VAL A 315 -12.18 -23.93 3.36
C VAL A 315 -12.76 -22.52 3.39
N ASN A 316 -13.99 -22.41 3.90
CA ASN A 316 -14.65 -21.13 4.15
C ASN A 316 -14.81 -20.90 5.65
N LEU A 317 -13.95 -20.04 6.21
CA LEU A 317 -13.97 -19.64 7.61
C LEU A 317 -15.17 -18.75 7.94
N ASN A 318 -15.74 -18.03 6.96
CA ASN A 318 -16.95 -17.23 7.18
C ASN A 318 -18.15 -18.11 7.60
N ARG A 319 -18.20 -19.39 7.20
CA ARG A 319 -19.22 -20.36 7.67
C ARG A 319 -19.12 -20.68 9.16
N HIS A 320 -17.95 -20.49 9.77
CA HIS A 320 -17.67 -20.82 11.17
C HIS A 320 -17.59 -19.57 12.06
N CYS A 321 -17.80 -18.38 11.48
CA CYS A 321 -17.57 -17.11 12.14
C CYS A 321 -18.70 -16.12 11.85
N HIS A 322 -19.72 -16.10 12.71
CA HIS A 322 -20.89 -15.25 12.53
C HIS A 322 -20.58 -13.74 12.51
N TRP A 323 -19.49 -13.33 13.16
CA TRP A 323 -19.06 -11.93 13.23
C TRP A 323 -18.15 -11.50 12.06
N CYS A 324 -17.59 -12.44 11.28
CA CYS A 324 -16.61 -12.14 10.23
C CYS A 324 -17.21 -11.24 9.14
N ARG A 325 -18.49 -11.41 8.79
CA ARG A 325 -19.19 -10.51 7.86
C ARG A 325 -19.17 -9.02 8.26
N TYR A 326 -19.10 -8.71 9.55
CA TYR A 326 -19.06 -7.32 10.03
C TYR A 326 -17.65 -6.71 9.95
N VAL A 327 -16.62 -7.52 9.68
CA VAL A 327 -15.26 -7.03 9.40
C VAL A 327 -15.22 -6.37 8.03
N ASP A 328 -15.91 -6.94 7.03
CA ASP A 328 -15.94 -6.43 5.65
C ASP A 328 -17.11 -5.47 5.37
N CYS A 329 -18.21 -5.54 6.13
CA CYS A 329 -19.36 -4.67 5.86
C CYS A 329 -20.25 -4.50 7.09
N VAL A 330 -20.43 -3.26 7.52
CA VAL A 330 -21.37 -2.91 8.60
C VAL A 330 -22.64 -2.35 7.97
N PRO A 331 -23.80 -3.03 8.08
CA PRO A 331 -25.04 -2.56 7.46
C PRO A 331 -25.56 -1.29 8.14
N THR A 332 -26.15 -0.38 7.36
CA THR A 332 -26.79 0.84 7.88
C THR A 332 -28.13 1.11 7.21
N LYS A 333 -28.84 2.17 7.63
CA LYS A 333 -30.07 2.60 6.95
C LYS A 333 -29.84 3.04 5.49
N LYS A 334 -28.59 3.32 5.08
CA LYS A 334 -28.26 3.85 3.74
C LYS A 334 -27.76 2.79 2.77
N TRP A 335 -27.24 1.65 3.25
CA TRP A 335 -26.72 0.57 2.41
C TRP A 335 -26.89 -0.81 3.07
N SER A 336 -27.03 -1.84 2.24
CA SER A 336 -27.13 -3.24 2.67
C SER A 336 -25.80 -3.98 2.48
N CYS A 337 -25.58 -5.01 3.30
CA CYS A 337 -24.46 -5.96 3.20
C CYS A 337 -24.96 -7.38 2.90
N SER A 338 -26.20 -7.53 2.42
CA SER A 338 -26.90 -8.82 2.29
C SER A 338 -26.38 -9.65 1.11
N ASP A 339 -26.10 -10.93 1.36
CA ASP A 339 -25.59 -11.89 0.35
C ASP A 339 -26.54 -12.18 -0.82
N MET A 340 -27.75 -11.63 -0.79
CA MET A 340 -28.69 -11.69 -1.90
C MET A 340 -28.32 -10.62 -2.91
N THR A 341 -27.71 -11.03 -4.02
CA THR A 341 -27.78 -10.28 -5.28
C THR A 341 -29.24 -9.91 -5.49
N THR A 342 -29.56 -8.62 -5.57
CA THR A 342 -30.91 -8.16 -5.89
C THR A 342 -31.33 -8.86 -7.17
N SER A 343 -32.24 -9.82 -7.04
CA SER A 343 -32.58 -10.86 -8.03
C SER A 343 -33.27 -10.34 -9.30
N CYS A 344 -33.13 -9.06 -9.63
CA CYS A 344 -33.84 -8.42 -10.74
C CYS A 344 -33.01 -8.30 -12.03
N GLU A 345 -31.71 -8.63 -12.06
CA GLU A 345 -30.90 -8.55 -13.29
C GLU A 345 -30.71 -9.89 -14.04
N VAL A 346 -31.07 -11.02 -13.44
CA VAL A 346 -30.83 -12.35 -14.04
C VAL A 346 -31.95 -12.81 -15.01
N TYR A 347 -33.05 -12.05 -15.15
CA TYR A 347 -34.16 -12.40 -16.06
C TYR A 347 -34.18 -11.70 -17.42
N SER A 348 -33.24 -10.78 -17.72
CA SER A 348 -33.26 -10.00 -18.97
C SER A 348 -32.10 -10.28 -19.94
N SER A 349 -31.32 -11.36 -19.74
CA SER A 349 -30.19 -11.70 -20.62
C SER A 349 -30.33 -13.09 -21.26
N LYS A 350 -31.39 -13.29 -22.06
CA LYS A 350 -31.39 -14.07 -23.32
C LYS A 350 -32.76 -13.95 -23.99
N PRO A 351 -32.85 -13.84 -25.33
CA PRO A 351 -34.10 -14.00 -26.06
C PRO A 351 -34.67 -15.42 -25.91
#